data_AF-A0A6I5I5K0-F1
#
_entry.id   AF-A0A6I5I5K0-F1
#
_cell.length_a   1.000
_cell.length_b   1.000
_cell.length_c   1.000
_cell.angle_alpha   90.00
_cell.angle_beta   90.00
_cell.angle_gamma   90.00
#
_symmetry.space_group_name_H-M   'P 1'
#
loop_
_entity.id
_entity.type
_entity.pdbx_description
1 polymer ?
#
loop_
_entity_poly.entity_id
_entity_poly.type
_entity_poly.pdbx_seq_one_letter_code
_entity_poly.pdbx_strand_id
1 'polypeptide(L)'
;VGGAGAGKATTGMVINSNDTIIDHTWLWRADHGEGVGWETNRSDYGLQVNGDNVLATGLFVEHFNKYDVRWSGENGRTIFYQNEKAYDAPNQDAIQNGDIKGFAAYKVDDSVTTHEAWGLGSYCNFTSDPNIHQDHGFQAPVKPGVKFHDLIVVSLGGQGQYNHVINSTGSPTSGTDTIPSQVVSFP
;
A
#
# COMPACT_ATOMS: atom_id res chain seq x y z
N VAL A 1 -7.32 -10.69 8.69
CA VAL A 1 -7.35 -11.98 7.94
C VAL A 1 -6.31 -12.90 8.56
N GLY A 2 -6.74 -13.92 9.30
CA GLY A 2 -5.87 -14.70 10.18
C GLY A 2 -5.77 -14.12 11.60
N GLY A 3 -4.92 -14.72 12.45
CA GLY A 3 -4.58 -14.24 13.80
C GLY A 3 -5.25 -15.01 14.94
N ALA A 4 -6.47 -15.52 14.72
CA ALA A 4 -7.19 -16.40 15.65
C ALA A 4 -7.44 -17.79 15.01
N GLY A 5 -6.50 -18.24 14.19
CA GLY A 5 -6.64 -19.36 13.27
C GLY A 5 -6.47 -18.93 11.81
N ALA A 6 -6.27 -19.89 10.92
CA ALA A 6 -6.06 -19.59 9.50
C ALA A 6 -7.34 -19.02 8.87
N GLY A 7 -7.19 -17.91 8.14
CA GLY A 7 -8.27 -17.30 7.37
C GLY A 7 -7.72 -16.69 6.10
N LYS A 8 -8.47 -16.76 5.00
CA LYS A 8 -8.06 -16.24 3.69
C LYS A 8 -9.20 -15.46 3.06
N ALA A 9 -8.84 -14.41 2.34
CA ALA A 9 -9.75 -13.67 1.48
C ALA A 9 -8.94 -13.16 0.29
N THR A 10 -9.40 -13.34 -0.94
CA THR A 10 -8.69 -12.80 -2.11
C THR A 10 -8.62 -11.27 -2.04
N THR A 11 -9.75 -10.64 -1.71
CA THR A 11 -9.87 -9.18 -1.51
C THR A 11 -10.59 -8.92 -0.19
N GLY A 12 -10.08 -8.00 0.63
CA GLY A 12 -10.69 -7.63 1.92
C GLY A 12 -12.00 -6.84 1.76
N MET A 13 -11.98 -5.80 0.94
CA MET A 13 -13.13 -4.93 0.71
C MET A 13 -13.17 -4.42 -0.74
N VAL A 14 -14.36 -4.37 -1.34
CA VAL A 14 -14.60 -3.80 -2.67
C VAL A 14 -15.70 -2.75 -2.58
N ILE A 15 -15.40 -1.53 -3.04
CA ILE A 15 -16.35 -0.42 -3.09
C ILE A 15 -16.73 -0.17 -4.54
N ASN A 16 -17.93 -0.62 -4.91
CA ASN A 16 -18.49 -0.39 -6.26
C ASN A 16 -19.43 0.83 -6.30
N SER A 17 -20.03 1.19 -5.18
CA SER A 17 -20.98 2.31 -5.13
C SER A 17 -20.26 3.64 -5.23
N ASN A 18 -20.72 4.49 -6.16
CA ASN A 18 -20.28 5.87 -6.25
C ASN A 18 -20.62 6.64 -4.97
N ASP A 19 -19.87 7.71 -4.71
CA ASP A 19 -20.09 8.65 -3.60
C ASP A 19 -20.02 8.01 -2.20
N THR A 20 -19.51 6.79 -2.10
CA THR A 20 -19.30 6.10 -0.81
C THR A 20 -18.31 6.88 0.04
N ILE A 21 -18.62 6.99 1.34
CA ILE A 21 -17.68 7.49 2.34
C ILE A 21 -17.12 6.28 3.11
N ILE A 22 -15.80 6.18 3.13
CA ILE A 22 -15.05 5.26 3.97
C ILE A 22 -14.45 6.09 5.10
N ASP A 23 -15.16 6.21 6.21
CA ASP A 23 -14.71 6.98 7.36
C ASP A 23 -14.23 6.04 8.47
N HIS A 24 -12.92 6.06 8.71
CA HIS A 24 -12.21 5.21 9.66
C HIS A 24 -12.39 3.71 9.39
N THR A 25 -11.45 3.13 8.66
CA THR A 25 -11.40 1.67 8.46
C THR A 25 -10.01 1.12 8.68
N TRP A 26 -9.95 -0.11 9.18
CA TRP A 26 -8.72 -0.88 9.28
C TRP A 26 -8.91 -2.24 8.63
N LEU A 27 -8.22 -2.44 7.51
CA LEU A 27 -8.19 -3.69 6.77
C LEU A 27 -6.83 -4.34 7.00
N TRP A 28 -6.81 -5.43 7.74
CA TRP A 28 -5.57 -5.99 8.25
C TRP A 28 -5.43 -7.46 7.88
N ARG A 29 -4.43 -7.82 7.07
CA ARG A 29 -3.93 -9.19 6.99
C ARG A 29 -3.02 -9.43 8.19
N ALA A 30 -3.30 -10.47 8.97
CA ALA A 30 -2.62 -10.64 10.24
C ALA A 30 -1.11 -10.87 10.07
N ASP A 31 -0.29 -10.10 10.80
CA ASP A 31 1.16 -10.28 10.93
C ASP A 31 1.55 -11.12 12.17
N HIS A 32 0.61 -11.34 13.10
CA HIS A 32 0.82 -12.13 14.31
C HIS A 32 -0.41 -12.93 14.74
N GLY A 33 -0.21 -13.86 15.69
CA GLY A 33 -1.25 -14.76 16.21
C GLY A 33 -1.22 -16.14 15.54
N GLU A 34 -2.28 -16.92 15.75
CA GLU A 34 -2.38 -18.27 15.19
C GLU A 34 -2.82 -18.23 13.72
N GLY A 35 -2.27 -19.13 12.90
CA GLY A 35 -2.65 -19.27 11.50
C GLY A 35 -2.14 -18.14 10.59
N VAL A 36 -0.99 -17.54 10.92
CA VAL A 36 -0.34 -16.49 10.13
C VAL A 36 0.84 -17.05 9.32
N GLY A 37 1.03 -16.51 8.12
CA GLY A 37 2.16 -16.79 7.25
C GLY A 37 1.81 -16.57 5.78
N TRP A 38 2.83 -16.43 4.93
CA TRP A 38 2.70 -16.02 3.52
C TRP A 38 1.56 -16.72 2.78
N GLU A 39 1.48 -18.05 2.94
CA GLU A 39 0.43 -18.89 2.37
C GLU A 39 -0.68 -19.26 3.37
N THR A 40 -0.46 -19.15 4.68
CA THR A 40 -1.43 -19.63 5.70
C THR A 40 -2.66 -18.71 5.77
N ASN A 41 -2.44 -17.39 5.83
CA ASN A 41 -3.49 -16.38 5.82
C ASN A 41 -3.42 -15.47 4.59
N ARG A 42 -3.00 -16.04 3.46
CA ARG A 42 -2.85 -15.32 2.19
C ARG A 42 -4.09 -14.46 1.89
N SER A 43 -3.83 -13.19 1.63
CA SER A 43 -4.82 -12.21 1.21
C SER A 43 -4.14 -11.24 0.24
N ASP A 44 -4.49 -11.36 -1.04
CA ASP A 44 -3.77 -10.67 -2.11
C ASP A 44 -4.08 -9.17 -2.12
N TYR A 45 -5.33 -8.77 -1.89
CA TYR A 45 -5.76 -7.37 -2.03
C TYR A 45 -6.51 -6.87 -0.78
N GLY A 46 -6.21 -5.65 -0.33
CA GLY A 46 -6.91 -5.05 0.81
C GLY A 46 -8.22 -4.39 0.39
N LEU A 47 -8.12 -3.18 -0.14
CA LEU A 47 -9.22 -2.36 -0.63
C LEU A 47 -9.14 -2.20 -2.15
N GLN A 48 -10.25 -2.48 -2.83
CA GLN A 48 -10.44 -2.12 -4.25
C GLN A 48 -11.57 -1.11 -4.37
N VAL A 49 -11.27 0.09 -4.88
CA VAL A 49 -12.26 1.15 -5.09
C VAL A 49 -12.56 1.28 -6.57
N ASN A 50 -13.76 0.86 -6.97
CA ASN A 50 -14.24 0.93 -8.35
C ASN A 50 -15.23 2.08 -8.56
N GLY A 51 -15.95 2.49 -7.51
CA GLY A 51 -16.91 3.59 -7.58
C GLY A 51 -16.24 4.96 -7.73
N ASP A 52 -16.93 5.86 -8.42
CA ASP A 52 -16.51 7.25 -8.61
C ASP A 52 -16.84 8.11 -7.38
N ASN A 53 -16.12 9.22 -7.21
CA ASN A 53 -16.32 10.21 -6.14
C ASN A 53 -16.21 9.67 -4.71
N VAL A 54 -15.61 8.49 -4.52
CA VAL A 54 -15.42 7.90 -3.20
C VAL A 54 -14.48 8.78 -2.37
N LEU A 55 -14.81 8.95 -1.09
CA LEU A 55 -13.98 9.67 -0.11
C LEU A 55 -13.56 8.71 1.00
N ALA A 56 -12.26 8.57 1.22
CA ALA A 56 -11.69 7.88 2.38
C ALA A 56 -11.10 8.90 3.37
N THR A 57 -11.48 8.81 4.65
CA THR A 57 -10.94 9.61 5.75
C THR A 57 -10.46 8.68 6.85
N GLY A 58 -9.16 8.70 7.16
CA GLY A 58 -8.59 7.77 8.15
C GLY A 58 -8.53 6.33 7.63
N LEU A 59 -7.79 6.11 6.55
CA LEU A 59 -7.66 4.79 5.92
C LEU A 59 -6.42 4.04 6.44
N PHE A 60 -6.62 2.86 7.02
CA PHE A 60 -5.56 1.97 7.49
C PHE A 60 -5.67 0.62 6.76
N VAL A 61 -4.64 0.21 6.02
CA VAL A 61 -4.66 -1.05 5.26
C VAL A 61 -3.29 -1.70 5.28
N GLU A 62 -3.17 -2.95 5.74
CA GLU A 62 -1.87 -3.54 6.07
C GLU A 62 -1.69 -5.00 5.66
N HIS A 63 -0.44 -5.30 5.29
CA HIS A 63 0.20 -6.60 5.13
C HIS A 63 -0.35 -7.50 4.02
N PHE A 64 -1.09 -6.97 3.05
CA PHE A 64 -1.60 -7.79 1.94
C PHE A 64 -0.46 -8.26 1.03
N ASN A 65 -0.63 -9.44 0.41
CA ASN A 65 0.43 -10.04 -0.41
C ASN A 65 0.71 -9.24 -1.70
N LYS A 66 -0.26 -8.46 -2.19
CA LYS A 66 -0.13 -7.61 -3.39
C LYS A 66 -0.49 -6.16 -3.06
N TYR A 67 -1.43 -5.56 -3.79
CA TYR A 67 -1.83 -4.17 -3.58
C TYR A 67 -2.71 -4.08 -2.32
N ASP A 68 -2.26 -3.34 -1.32
CA ASP A 68 -3.06 -3.05 -0.13
C ASP A 68 -4.27 -2.20 -0.53
N VAL A 69 -4.07 -1.13 -1.29
CA VAL A 69 -5.14 -0.34 -1.92
C VAL A 69 -4.94 -0.27 -3.43
N ARG A 70 -6.02 -0.51 -4.18
CA ARG A 70 -6.12 -0.21 -5.62
C ARG A 70 -7.34 0.65 -5.91
N TRP A 71 -7.13 1.78 -6.56
CA TRP A 71 -8.15 2.75 -6.90
C TRP A 71 -8.34 2.85 -8.41
N SER A 72 -9.52 2.49 -8.87
CA SER A 72 -9.89 2.40 -10.29
C SER A 72 -10.99 3.41 -10.68
N GLY A 73 -11.77 3.90 -9.72
CA GLY A 73 -12.82 4.91 -9.93
C GLY A 73 -12.27 6.33 -10.04
N GLU A 74 -13.02 7.21 -10.71
CA GLU A 74 -12.65 8.61 -10.94
C GLU A 74 -12.97 9.52 -9.74
N ASN A 75 -12.27 10.65 -9.66
CA ASN A 75 -12.48 11.72 -8.68
C ASN A 75 -12.43 11.24 -7.21
N GLY A 76 -11.64 10.19 -6.97
CA GLY A 76 -11.42 9.62 -5.65
C GLY A 76 -10.57 10.52 -4.76
N ARG A 77 -10.87 10.53 -3.46
CA ARG A 77 -10.11 11.29 -2.47
C ARG A 77 -9.75 10.47 -1.24
N THR A 78 -8.51 10.61 -0.78
CA THR A 78 -8.05 10.03 0.49
C THR A 78 -7.43 11.10 1.37
N ILE A 79 -7.92 11.26 2.59
CA ILE A 79 -7.34 12.15 3.60
C ILE A 79 -6.88 11.26 4.75
N PHE A 80 -5.57 11.20 4.95
CA PHE A 80 -4.87 10.25 5.82
C PHE A 80 -4.87 8.81 5.28
N TYR A 81 -3.67 8.26 5.08
CA TYR A 81 -3.43 6.84 4.82
C TYR A 81 -2.26 6.31 5.64
N GLN A 82 -2.45 5.14 6.24
CA GLN A 82 -1.41 4.38 6.90
C GLN A 82 -1.37 2.96 6.30
N ASN A 83 -0.16 2.47 6.06
CA ASN A 83 0.08 1.12 5.58
C ASN A 83 1.40 0.55 6.09
N GLU A 84 1.40 -0.73 6.42
CA GLU A 84 2.60 -1.54 6.51
C GLU A 84 2.57 -2.67 5.47
N LYS A 85 3.71 -2.92 4.81
CA LYS A 85 3.84 -4.03 3.85
C LYS A 85 3.84 -5.39 4.55
N ALA A 86 3.65 -6.46 3.79
CA ALA A 86 3.70 -7.83 4.30
C ALA A 86 5.13 -8.19 4.77
N TYR A 87 5.30 -8.43 6.06
CA TYR A 87 6.59 -8.71 6.67
C TYR A 87 7.18 -10.07 6.26
N ASP A 88 6.29 -10.96 5.84
CA ASP A 88 6.52 -12.38 5.66
C ASP A 88 6.69 -12.81 4.19
N ALA A 89 6.95 -11.85 3.30
CA ALA A 89 7.42 -12.15 1.96
C ALA A 89 8.72 -12.99 2.04
N PRO A 90 8.76 -14.19 1.44
CA PRO A 90 9.88 -15.11 1.64
C PRO A 90 11.13 -14.75 0.83
N ASN A 91 10.99 -13.91 -0.20
CA ASN A 91 12.05 -13.41 -1.07
C ASN A 91 11.48 -12.36 -2.04
N GLN A 92 12.37 -11.72 -2.82
CA GLN A 92 12.00 -10.74 -3.84
C GLN A 92 11.05 -11.29 -4.92
N ASP A 93 11.27 -12.52 -5.38
CA ASP A 93 10.47 -13.13 -6.47
C ASP A 93 9.00 -13.32 -6.08
N ALA A 94 8.73 -13.60 -4.80
CA ALA A 94 7.38 -13.79 -4.29
C ALA A 94 6.49 -12.55 -4.40
N ILE A 95 7.11 -11.36 -4.46
CA ILE A 95 6.40 -10.07 -4.59
C ILE A 95 6.64 -9.39 -5.94
N GLN A 96 7.32 -10.05 -6.88
CA GLN A 96 7.61 -9.46 -8.18
C GLN A 96 6.31 -9.14 -8.93
N ASN A 97 6.18 -7.90 -9.42
CA ASN A 97 5.00 -7.39 -10.10
C ASN A 97 5.37 -6.94 -11.51
N GLY A 98 5.47 -7.90 -12.44
CA GLY A 98 6.02 -7.62 -13.76
C GLY A 98 7.49 -7.17 -13.65
N ASP A 99 7.80 -5.98 -14.15
CA ASP A 99 9.11 -5.33 -14.02
C ASP A 99 9.26 -4.50 -12.73
N ILE A 100 8.18 -4.30 -11.96
CA ILE A 100 8.19 -3.57 -10.69
C ILE A 100 8.52 -4.53 -9.53
N LYS A 101 9.44 -4.12 -8.66
CA LYS A 101 9.77 -4.86 -7.43
C LYS A 101 8.72 -4.59 -6.36
N GLY A 102 7.84 -5.57 -6.10
CA GLY A 102 6.78 -5.41 -5.13
C GLY A 102 5.52 -4.74 -5.68
N PHE A 103 4.44 -4.84 -4.91
CA PHE A 103 3.17 -4.20 -5.20
C PHE A 103 3.04 -2.94 -4.33
N ALA A 104 2.68 -1.81 -4.90
CA ALA A 104 2.49 -0.57 -4.15
C ALA A 104 1.50 -0.76 -3.00
N ALA A 105 1.69 -0.03 -1.90
CA ALA A 105 0.70 0.06 -0.84
C ALA A 105 -0.58 0.75 -1.35
N TYR A 106 -0.45 1.73 -2.23
CA TYR A 106 -1.58 2.45 -2.78
C TYR A 106 -1.36 2.68 -4.27
N LYS A 107 -2.13 1.97 -5.09
CA LYS A 107 -2.13 2.13 -6.56
C LYS A 107 -3.36 2.91 -7.00
N VAL A 108 -3.15 3.96 -7.78
CA VAL A 108 -4.15 4.52 -8.69
C VAL A 108 -3.93 3.90 -10.08
N ASP A 109 -4.99 3.41 -10.69
CA ASP A 109 -4.92 2.82 -12.02
C ASP A 109 -4.57 3.86 -13.08
N ASP A 110 -3.77 3.48 -14.07
CA ASP A 110 -3.19 4.41 -15.04
C ASP A 110 -4.25 5.04 -15.96
N SER A 111 -5.44 4.43 -16.04
CA SER A 111 -6.60 4.98 -16.74
C SER A 111 -7.22 6.18 -16.02
N VAL A 112 -7.14 6.25 -14.68
CA VAL A 112 -7.77 7.31 -13.87
C VAL A 112 -7.25 8.67 -14.27
N THR A 113 -8.15 9.64 -14.43
CA THR A 113 -7.81 11.02 -14.83
C THR A 113 -7.85 12.01 -13.69
N THR A 114 -8.66 11.74 -12.66
CA THR A 114 -8.83 12.60 -11.49
C THR A 114 -8.70 11.79 -10.19
N HIS A 115 -7.75 12.15 -9.34
CA HIS A 115 -7.58 11.54 -8.01
C HIS A 115 -6.81 12.51 -7.11
N GLU A 116 -7.09 12.56 -5.81
CA GLU A 116 -6.31 13.40 -4.91
C GLU A 116 -6.16 12.81 -3.50
N ALA A 117 -4.94 12.81 -2.95
CA ALA A 117 -4.72 12.27 -1.62
C ALA A 117 -3.74 13.08 -0.77
N TRP A 118 -3.97 13.13 0.55
CA TRP A 118 -3.21 13.92 1.51
C TRP A 118 -2.73 13.09 2.72
N GLY A 119 -1.47 13.24 3.08
CA GLY A 119 -0.88 12.64 4.29
C GLY A 119 -0.89 11.11 4.24
N LEU A 120 -0.04 10.53 3.40
CA LEU A 120 0.00 9.08 3.20
C LEU A 120 1.35 8.50 3.59
N GLY A 121 1.35 7.43 4.38
CA GLY A 121 2.55 6.72 4.79
C GLY A 121 2.50 5.23 4.45
N SER A 122 3.62 4.70 3.96
CA SER A 122 3.83 3.25 3.80
C SER A 122 5.15 2.82 4.44
N TYR A 123 5.09 1.86 5.36
CA TYR A 123 6.27 1.34 6.08
C TYR A 123 6.57 -0.09 5.63
N CYS A 124 7.85 -0.47 5.62
CA CYS A 124 8.27 -1.86 5.39
C CYS A 124 9.07 -2.39 6.57
N ASN A 125 8.89 -3.69 6.83
CA ASN A 125 9.58 -4.42 7.87
C ASN A 125 9.66 -5.90 7.45
N PHE A 126 10.38 -6.17 6.35
CA PHE A 126 10.52 -7.50 5.75
C PHE A 126 11.39 -8.41 6.63
N THR A 127 10.84 -8.81 7.78
CA THR A 127 11.54 -9.63 8.79
C THR A 127 11.88 -11.03 8.28
N SER A 128 11.14 -11.55 7.28
CA SER A 128 11.43 -12.85 6.67
C SER A 128 12.56 -12.81 5.65
N ASP A 129 12.76 -11.70 4.94
CA ASP A 129 13.93 -11.46 4.10
C ASP A 129 14.24 -9.95 4.04
N PRO A 130 15.21 -9.46 4.83
CA PRO A 130 15.52 -8.04 4.89
C PRO A 130 16.29 -7.52 3.67
N ASN A 131 16.63 -8.38 2.70
CA ASN A 131 17.23 -7.95 1.42
C ASN A 131 16.18 -7.53 0.39
N ILE A 132 14.89 -7.66 0.71
CA ILE A 132 13.81 -7.26 -0.19
C ILE A 132 13.84 -5.75 -0.43
N HIS A 133 13.71 -5.38 -1.70
CA HIS A 133 13.44 -4.02 -2.13
C HIS A 133 11.98 -3.91 -2.58
N GLN A 134 11.29 -2.93 -2.03
CA GLN A 134 10.00 -2.44 -2.51
C GLN A 134 10.27 -1.23 -3.41
N ASP A 135 9.76 -1.23 -4.63
CA ASP A 135 10.12 -0.18 -5.58
C ASP A 135 9.59 1.18 -5.14
N HIS A 136 8.33 1.22 -4.73
CA HIS A 136 7.67 2.41 -4.22
C HIS A 136 6.52 2.06 -3.27
N GLY A 137 6.18 2.98 -2.39
CA GLY A 137 4.97 2.89 -1.56
C GLY A 137 3.71 3.22 -2.37
N PHE A 138 3.82 4.17 -3.30
CA PHE A 138 2.69 4.70 -4.06
C PHE A 138 2.91 4.52 -5.56
N GLN A 139 1.85 4.20 -6.30
CA GLN A 139 1.88 4.11 -7.77
C GLN A 139 0.71 4.87 -8.37
N ALA A 140 0.94 5.80 -9.29
CA ALA A 140 -0.14 6.59 -9.89
C ALA A 140 0.23 7.11 -11.30
N PRO A 141 -0.76 7.39 -12.17
CA PRO A 141 -0.48 8.07 -13.44
C PRO A 141 0.00 9.52 -13.21
N VAL A 142 0.95 9.97 -14.02
CA VAL A 142 1.41 11.36 -14.06
C VAL A 142 0.46 12.16 -14.95
N LYS A 143 -0.60 12.73 -14.34
CA LYS A 143 -1.62 13.54 -15.03
C LYS A 143 -1.95 14.78 -14.20
N PRO A 144 -2.32 15.92 -14.81
CA PRO A 144 -2.66 17.14 -14.07
C PRO A 144 -3.76 16.98 -13.00
N GLY A 145 -4.68 16.03 -13.20
CA GLY A 145 -5.80 15.77 -12.27
C GLY A 145 -5.51 14.72 -11.20
N VAL A 146 -4.36 14.06 -11.21
CA VAL A 146 -3.99 13.00 -10.25
C VAL A 146 -2.89 13.53 -9.35
N LYS A 147 -3.23 13.95 -8.13
CA LYS A 147 -2.32 14.70 -7.25
C LYS A 147 -2.14 14.03 -5.89
N PHE A 148 -0.96 14.17 -5.29
CA PHE A 148 -0.69 13.72 -3.93
C PHE A 148 0.06 14.80 -3.15
N HIS A 149 -0.18 14.81 -1.85
CA HIS A 149 0.40 15.77 -0.91
C HIS A 149 0.91 15.03 0.32
N ASP A 150 2.13 15.34 0.74
CA ASP A 150 2.75 14.82 1.96
C ASP A 150 2.81 13.28 2.00
N LEU A 151 3.56 12.70 1.06
CA LEU A 151 3.85 11.27 0.99
C LEU A 151 5.12 10.92 1.76
N ILE A 152 5.07 9.81 2.49
CA ILE A 152 6.26 9.22 3.11
C ILE A 152 6.36 7.71 2.88
N VAL A 153 7.59 7.22 2.74
CA VAL A 153 7.91 5.79 2.92
C VAL A 153 9.00 5.61 3.95
N VAL A 154 8.97 4.49 4.68
CA VAL A 154 9.87 4.26 5.81
C VAL A 154 10.28 2.79 5.87
N SER A 155 11.57 2.51 6.05
CA SER A 155 12.03 1.19 6.48
C SER A 155 12.13 1.15 8.00
N LEU A 156 11.51 0.15 8.63
CA LEU A 156 11.57 -0.04 10.08
C LEU A 156 12.82 -0.86 10.41
N GLY A 157 13.82 -0.23 11.03
CA GLY A 157 15.04 -0.92 11.46
C GLY A 157 15.93 -1.45 10.32
N GLY A 158 15.71 -1.01 9.08
CA GLY A 158 16.45 -1.48 7.91
C GLY A 158 16.01 -2.84 7.37
N GLN A 159 14.83 -3.33 7.77
CA GLN A 159 14.29 -4.62 7.33
C GLN A 159 13.64 -4.50 5.95
N GLY A 160 14.49 -4.58 4.92
CA GLY A 160 14.17 -4.21 3.54
C GLY A 160 14.16 -2.70 3.33
N GLN A 161 14.05 -2.25 2.07
CA GLN A 161 14.14 -0.84 1.72
C GLN A 161 13.16 -0.46 0.60
N TYR A 162 12.77 0.81 0.57
CA TYR A 162 12.10 1.42 -0.57
C TYR A 162 13.12 2.02 -1.54
N ASN A 163 12.92 1.84 -2.85
CA ASN A 163 13.74 2.53 -3.86
C ASN A 163 13.28 3.97 -4.08
N HIS A 164 11.96 4.20 -4.00
CA HIS A 164 11.31 5.49 -4.23
C HIS A 164 10.09 5.66 -3.31
N VAL A 165 9.58 6.89 -3.22
CA VAL A 165 8.34 7.18 -2.48
C VAL A 165 7.14 6.82 -3.37
N ILE A 166 7.05 7.45 -4.55
CA ILE A 166 5.96 7.27 -5.52
C ILE A 166 6.53 7.08 -6.93
N ASN A 167 6.10 6.05 -7.65
CA ASN A 167 6.66 5.68 -8.95
C ASN A 167 8.21 5.64 -8.90
N SER A 168 8.87 6.56 -9.61
CA SER A 168 10.32 6.77 -9.64
C SER A 168 10.77 8.06 -8.94
N THR A 169 9.90 8.67 -8.13
CA THR A 169 10.11 9.98 -7.47
C THR A 169 10.28 9.80 -5.96
N GLY A 170 11.18 10.58 -5.38
CA GLY A 170 11.59 10.50 -3.98
C GLY A 170 12.82 9.61 -3.80
N SER A 171 13.64 9.96 -2.81
CA SER A 171 14.86 9.22 -2.47
C SER A 171 14.52 7.82 -1.93
N PRO A 172 15.44 6.85 -2.06
CA PRO A 172 15.28 5.57 -1.37
C PRO A 172 15.36 5.75 0.16
N THR A 173 14.80 4.79 0.89
CA THR A 173 15.18 4.59 2.30
C THR A 173 16.54 3.89 2.35
N SER A 174 17.29 4.04 3.43
CA SER A 174 18.60 3.43 3.58
C SER A 174 19.02 3.31 5.04
N GLY A 175 19.95 2.41 5.32
CA GLY A 175 20.45 2.17 6.67
C GLY A 175 19.42 1.50 7.58
N THR A 176 19.73 1.46 8.87
CA THR A 176 18.88 0.86 9.91
C THR A 176 18.12 1.89 10.74
N ASP A 177 18.46 3.17 10.61
CA ASP A 177 17.75 4.24 11.28
C ASP A 177 16.41 4.45 10.58
N THR A 178 15.32 4.45 11.36
CA THR A 178 13.95 4.60 10.87
C THR A 178 13.66 6.05 10.45
N ILE A 179 14.30 6.51 9.37
CA ILE A 179 14.18 7.87 8.83
C ILE A 179 13.25 7.84 7.62
N PRO A 180 12.16 8.65 7.61
CA PRO A 180 11.27 8.72 6.46
C PRO A 180 11.93 9.34 5.23
N SER A 181 11.69 8.73 4.06
CA SER A 181 11.84 9.40 2.76
C SER A 181 10.52 10.05 2.37
N GLN A 182 10.58 11.22 1.73
CA GLN A 182 9.43 12.12 1.61
C GLN A 182 9.27 12.68 0.19
N VAL A 183 8.01 12.88 -0.22
CA VAL A 183 7.62 13.69 -1.39
C VAL A 183 6.48 14.60 -0.94
N VAL A 184 6.71 15.92 -0.98
CA VAL A 184 5.71 16.91 -0.52
C VAL A 184 4.56 17.07 -1.52
N SER A 185 4.83 16.96 -2.83
CA SER A 185 3.83 17.13 -3.88
C SER A 185 4.09 16.19 -5.06
N PHE A 186 3.03 15.74 -5.71
CA PHE A 186 3.06 14.93 -6.94
C PHE A 186 1.81 15.20 -7.80
N PRO A 187 1.86 15.10 -9.13
CA PRO A 187 3.10 15.07 -9.92
C PRO A 187 3.88 16.37 -9.77
#